data_AF-A0A1U8BVE4-F1
#
_entry.id   AF-A0A1U8BVE4-F1
#
_cell.length_a   1.000
_cell.length_b   1.000
_cell.length_c   1.000
_cell.angle_alpha   90.00
_cell.angle_beta   90.00
_cell.angle_gamma   90.00
#
_symmetry.space_group_name_H-M   'P 1'
#
loop_
_entity.id
_entity.type
_entity.pdbx_description
1 polymer ?
#
loop_
_entity_poly.entity_id
_entity_poly.type
_entity_poly.pdbx_seq_one_letter_code
_entity_poly.pdbx_strand_id
1 'polypeptide(L)'
;MDTVRIAVVGAGVIGLSTASCISQLVPRCSVTVLSDKFTPDTTSNVAAGMLIPHKYPDTPVPTLKQWFLETFQHLSAIAKSAEATDAGVHLVSG
;
A
#
# COMPACT_ATOMS: atom_id res chain seq x y z
N MET A 1 -24.86 11.45 13.67
CA MET A 1 -23.94 10.30 13.91
C MET A 1 -22.54 10.84 13.81
N ASP A 2 -21.72 10.61 14.83
CA ASP A 2 -20.41 11.26 14.98
C ASP A 2 -19.34 10.67 14.04
N THR A 3 -18.35 11.49 13.70
CA THR A 3 -17.19 11.11 12.88
C THR A 3 -16.28 10.17 13.65
N VAL A 4 -15.91 9.03 13.06
CA VAL A 4 -14.94 8.09 13.64
C VAL A 4 -13.53 8.64 13.44
N ARG A 5 -12.75 8.77 14.51
CA ARG A 5 -11.34 9.22 14.44
C ARG A 5 -10.42 8.01 14.52
N ILE A 6 -9.59 7.83 13.49
CA ILE A 6 -8.71 6.66 13.34
C ILE A 6 -7.27 7.15 13.26
N ALA A 7 -6.40 6.58 14.10
CA ALA A 7 -4.96 6.81 14.03
C ALA A 7 -4.28 5.61 13.36
N VAL A 8 -3.45 5.87 12.35
CA VAL A 8 -2.57 4.88 11.71
C VAL A 8 -1.13 5.21 12.12
N VAL A 9 -0.43 4.25 12.72
CA VAL A 9 0.96 4.45 13.16
C VAL A 9 1.90 3.90 12.10
N GLY A 10 2.76 4.78 11.56
CA GLY A 10 3.76 4.50 10.53
C GLY A 10 3.40 5.09 9.16
N ALA A 11 4.35 5.77 8.53
CA ALA A 11 4.20 6.39 7.21
C ALA A 11 4.96 5.67 6.07
N GLY A 12 5.28 4.39 6.25
CA GLY A 12 5.77 3.53 5.17
C GLY A 12 4.65 3.04 4.23
N VAL A 13 5.00 2.22 3.24
CA VAL A 13 4.05 1.74 2.22
C VAL A 13 2.81 1.07 2.82
N ILE A 14 2.98 0.26 3.86
CA ILE A 14 1.86 -0.42 4.54
C ILE A 14 0.97 0.56 5.31
N GLY A 15 1.56 1.52 6.03
CA GLY A 15 0.78 2.51 6.79
C GLY A 15 -0.03 3.44 5.89
N LEU A 16 0.58 3.97 4.83
CA LEU A 16 -0.10 4.88 3.90
C LEU A 16 -1.17 4.18 3.07
N SER A 17 -0.90 2.97 2.56
CA SER A 17 -1.91 2.18 1.84
C SER A 17 -3.09 1.81 2.75
N THR A 18 -2.81 1.42 3.99
CA THR A 18 -3.86 1.14 4.99
C THR A 18 -4.70 2.38 5.28
N ALA A 19 -4.07 3.54 5.50
CA ALA A 19 -4.78 4.81 5.72
C ALA A 19 -5.68 5.18 4.53
N SER A 20 -5.18 4.98 3.30
CA SER A 20 -5.95 5.19 2.07
C SER A 20 -7.17 4.27 2.00
N CYS A 21 -6.98 2.96 2.18
CA CYS A 21 -8.07 1.98 2.19
C CYS A 21 -9.12 2.30 3.25
N ILE A 22 -8.71 2.66 4.48
CA ILE A 22 -9.63 3.06 5.55
C ILE A 22 -10.44 4.30 5.13
N SER A 23 -9.79 5.32 4.57
CA SER A 23 -10.46 6.55 4.15
C SER A 23 -11.54 6.33 3.08
N GLN A 24 -11.36 5.31 2.24
CA GLN A 24 -12.30 4.93 1.18
C GLN A 24 -13.42 4.00 1.66
N LEU A 25 -13.11 3.09 2.59
CA LEU A 25 -14.01 2.02 3.01
C LEU A 25 -14.83 2.35 4.26
N VAL A 26 -14.36 3.24 5.12
CA VAL A 26 -15.03 3.58 6.39
C VAL A 26 -15.80 4.90 6.24
N PRO A 27 -17.16 4.87 6.23
CA PRO A 27 -17.94 6.08 6.10
C PRO A 27 -17.75 7.03 7.28
N ARG A 28 -17.66 8.34 7.00
CA ARG A 28 -17.53 9.41 8.02
C ARG A 28 -16.35 9.15 8.98
N CYS A 29 -15.18 8.81 8.45
CA CYS A 29 -13.96 8.72 9.24
C CYS A 29 -13.05 9.93 9.03
N SER A 30 -12.20 10.19 10.02
CA SER A 30 -11.06 11.10 9.95
C SER A 30 -9.83 10.30 10.31
N VAL A 31 -8.95 10.10 9.33
CA VAL A 31 -7.73 9.30 9.47
C VAL A 31 -6.55 10.23 9.74
N THR A 32 -5.80 9.98 10.80
CA THR A 32 -4.54 10.67 11.13
C THR A 32 -3.40 9.67 11.04
N VAL A 33 -2.36 9.97 10.25
CA VAL A 33 -1.13 9.17 10.21
C VAL A 33 -0.14 9.77 11.19
N LEU A 34 0.36 8.95 12.11
CA LEU A 34 1.36 9.31 13.11
C LEU A 34 2.64 8.54 12.81
N SER A 35 3.77 9.22 12.63
CA SER A 35 5.04 8.57 12.32
C SER A 35 6.20 9.41 12.83
N ASP A 36 7.28 8.74 13.26
CA ASP A 36 8.56 9.38 13.59
C ASP A 36 9.35 9.75 12.33
N LYS A 37 9.16 8.98 11.24
CA LYS A 37 9.76 9.19 9.93
C LYS A 37 8.71 9.16 8.83
N PHE A 38 8.89 10.01 7.83
CA PHE A 38 8.08 10.07 6.61
C PHE A 38 9.00 9.87 5.39
N THR A 39 8.43 9.77 4.18
CA THR A 39 9.22 9.81 2.94
C THR A 39 10.16 11.04 2.95
N PRO A 40 11.46 10.89 2.64
CA PRO A 40 12.12 9.71 2.07
C PRO A 40 12.78 8.76 3.09
N ASP A 41 12.56 8.94 4.39
CA ASP A 41 13.33 8.29 5.46
C ASP A 41 12.66 7.03 6.04
N THR A 42 11.88 6.30 5.23
CA THR A 42 11.25 5.03 5.65
C THR A 42 11.97 3.81 5.07
N THR A 43 11.81 2.64 5.69
CA THR A 43 12.29 1.37 5.12
C THR A 43 11.73 1.11 3.72
N SER A 44 10.52 1.62 3.42
CA SER A 44 9.92 1.48 2.10
C SER A 44 10.64 2.27 1.02
N ASN A 45 11.30 3.39 1.37
CA ASN A 45 12.07 4.19 0.41
C ASN A 45 13.38 3.54 -0.03
N VAL A 46 13.94 2.63 0.79
CA VAL A 46 15.18 1.89 0.48
C VAL A 46 14.92 0.49 -0.10
N ALA A 47 13.65 0.10 -0.24
CA ALA A 47 13.30 -1.18 -0.85
C ALA A 47 13.60 -1.18 -2.36
N ALA A 48 13.90 -2.35 -2.93
CA ALA A 48 14.24 -2.49 -4.35
C ALA A 48 13.08 -2.19 -5.32
N GLY A 49 11.83 -2.16 -4.84
CA GLY A 49 10.65 -1.80 -5.65
C GLY A 49 10.07 -2.91 -6.54
N MET A 50 10.67 -4.11 -6.56
CA MET A 50 10.18 -5.26 -7.33
C MET A 50 9.01 -5.95 -6.62
N LEU A 51 7.87 -6.12 -7.32
CA LEU A 51 6.75 -6.91 -6.83
C LEU A 51 6.95 -8.39 -7.17
N ILE A 52 7.54 -9.15 -6.24
CA ILE A 52 7.77 -10.60 -6.36
C ILE A 52 7.11 -11.31 -5.16
N PRO A 53 6.32 -12.37 -5.36
CA PRO A 53 5.70 -13.08 -4.26
C PRO A 53 6.72 -13.95 -3.53
N HIS A 54 6.80 -13.81 -2.21
CA HIS A 54 7.57 -14.69 -1.34
C HIS A 54 6.65 -15.64 -0.57
N LYS A 55 7.16 -16.83 -0.22
CA LYS A 55 6.47 -17.75 0.68
C LYS A 55 6.74 -17.34 2.13
N TYR A 56 5.68 -17.30 2.94
CA TYR A 56 5.76 -17.04 4.37
C TYR A 56 5.32 -18.29 5.13
N PRO A 57 6.11 -18.81 6.09
CA PRO A 57 5.78 -20.06 6.80
C PRO A 57 4.41 -20.04 7.47
N ASP A 58 4.03 -18.90 8.04
CA ASP A 58 2.82 -18.77 8.86
C ASP A 58 1.61 -18.24 8.08
N THR A 59 1.70 -18.06 6.76
CA THR A 59 0.61 -17.55 5.94
C THR A 59 0.21 -18.57 4.86
N PRO A 60 -1.06 -19.00 4.82
CA PRO A 60 -1.53 -19.93 3.80
C PRO A 60 -1.29 -19.41 2.38
N VAL A 61 -0.80 -20.29 1.50
CA VAL A 61 -0.54 -19.95 0.08
C VAL A 61 -1.75 -19.32 -0.63
N PRO A 62 -3.01 -19.77 -0.42
CA PRO A 62 -4.16 -19.11 -1.03
C PRO A 62 -4.30 -17.63 -0.63
N THR A 63 -4.04 -17.31 0.64
CA THR A 63 -4.07 -15.93 1.16
C THR A 63 -2.96 -15.08 0.53
N LEU A 64 -1.74 -15.61 0.45
CA LEU A 64 -0.62 -14.92 -0.22
C LEU A 64 -0.91 -14.64 -1.70
N LYS A 65 -1.50 -15.62 -2.41
CA LYS A 65 -1.91 -15.44 -3.80
C LYS A 65 -2.97 -14.34 -3.95
N GLN A 66 -3.94 -14.29 -3.04
CA GLN A 66 -5.00 -13.29 -3.09
C GLN A 66 -4.44 -11.88 -2.87
N TRP A 67 -3.64 -11.68 -1.81
CA TRP A 67 -3.03 -10.37 -1.55
C TRP A 67 -2.12 -9.92 -2.69
N PHE A 68 -1.33 -10.84 -3.26
CA PHE A 68 -0.50 -10.53 -4.42
C PHE A 68 -1.34 -10.13 -5.64
N LEU A 69 -2.41 -10.89 -5.94
CA LEU A 69 -3.28 -10.61 -7.07
C LEU A 69 -3.94 -9.24 -6.96
N GLU A 70 -4.53 -8.91 -5.81
CA GLU A 70 -5.16 -7.61 -5.56
C GLU A 70 -4.16 -6.46 -5.67
N THR A 71 -2.97 -6.63 -5.09
CA THR A 71 -1.88 -5.63 -5.18
C THR A 71 -1.43 -5.44 -6.63
N PHE A 72 -1.22 -6.54 -7.37
CA PHE A 72 -0.80 -6.49 -8.77
C PHE A 72 -1.85 -5.81 -9.66
N GLN A 73 -3.13 -6.07 -9.43
CA GLN A 73 -4.22 -5.42 -10.16
C GLN A 73 -4.26 -3.92 -9.91
N HIS A 74 -4.11 -3.50 -8.64
CA HIS A 74 -4.05 -2.08 -8.28
C HIS A 74 -2.86 -1.37 -8.94
N LEU A 75 -1.66 -1.93 -8.82
CA LEU A 75 -0.46 -1.36 -9.45
C LEU A 75 -0.53 -1.41 -10.98
N SER A 76 -1.12 -2.45 -11.58
CA SER A 76 -1.35 -2.52 -13.02
C SER A 76 -2.32 -1.45 -13.51
N ALA A 77 -3.30 -1.04 -12.69
CA ALA A 77 -4.18 0.07 -13.04
C ALA A 77 -3.42 1.39 -13.04
N ILE A 78 -2.58 1.64 -12.03
CA ILE A 78 -1.71 2.83 -11.96
C ILE A 78 -0.72 2.85 -13.13
N ALA A 79 -0.08 1.71 -13.44
CA ALA A 79 0.87 1.61 -14.56
C ALA A 79 0.25 1.94 -15.93
N LYS A 80 -1.08 1.87 -16.04
CA LYS A 80 -1.85 2.16 -17.26
C LYS A 80 -2.52 3.53 -17.23
N SER A 81 -2.37 4.29 -16.14
CA SER A 81 -2.98 5.61 -15.98
C SER A 81 -1.99 6.73 -16.29
N ALA A 82 -2.48 7.98 -16.32
CA ALA A 82 -1.63 9.14 -16.59
C ALA A 82 -0.61 9.39 -15.46
N GLU A 83 -0.90 8.89 -14.26
CA GLU A 83 -0.11 9.05 -13.05
C GLU A 83 1.06 8.04 -12.96
N ALA A 84 1.19 7.10 -13.91
CA ALA A 84 2.19 6.02 -13.86
C ALA A 84 3.62 6.53 -13.61
N THR A 85 4.03 7.59 -14.32
CA THR A 85 5.36 8.19 -14.21
C THR A 85 5.59 8.81 -12.84
N ASP A 86 4.63 9.60 -12.35
CA ASP A 86 4.74 10.28 -11.06
C ASP A 86 4.71 9.29 -9.90
N ALA A 87 3.93 8.21 -10.04
CA ALA A 87 3.86 7.12 -9.07
C ALA A 87 5.08 6.17 -9.13
N GLY A 88 5.90 6.23 -10.19
CA GLY A 88 7.04 5.35 -10.40
C GLY A 88 6.66 3.88 -10.64
N VAL A 89 5.48 3.62 -11.22
CA VAL A 89 4.96 2.25 -11.42
C VAL A 89 5.04 1.88 -12.90
N HIS A 90 5.85 0.87 -13.22
CA HIS A 90 6.06 0.40 -14.59
C HIS A 90 6.09 -1.13 -14.68
N LEU A 91 5.60 -1.67 -15.79
CA LEU A 91 5.77 -3.10 -16.12
C LEU A 91 7.18 -3.31 -16.69
N VAL A 92 7.88 -4.30 -16.17
CA VAL A 92 9.22 -4.68 -16.63
C VAL A 92 9.13 -6.09 -17.22
N SER A 93 9.63 -6.27 -18.45
CA SER A 93 9.81 -7.59 -19.05
C SER A 93 11.05 -8.26 -18.45
N GLY A 94 10.94 -9.55 -18.12
CA GLY A 94 12.07 -10.41 -17.75
C GLY A 94 12.83 -10.94 -18.94
#